data_AF-U4UHE1-F1
#
_entry.id   AF-U4UHE1-F1
#
_cell.length_a   1.000
_cell.length_b   1.000
_cell.length_c   1.000
_cell.angle_alpha   90.00
_cell.angle_beta   90.00
_cell.angle_gamma   90.00
#
_symmetry.space_group_name_H-M   'P 1'
#
loop_
_entity.id
_entity.type
_entity.pdbx_description
1 polymer ?
#
loop_
_entity_poly.entity_id
_entity_poly.type
_entity_poly.pdbx_seq_one_letter_code
_entity_poly.pdbx_strand_id
1 'polypeptide(L)'
;MTHAWYLPCDFHYFIIAVGICILIKKEKKIGLSALLSATIVSMAIPFILTVVYRRPSMLMFYTDFLTAPKSHADFLLTYSKSHARATPYFIGMFGGYLYYRMKGKNYHVCRIKSALIVFFSLASIAASVLTGSVFYDPYHPYNPYEAATYAGFHRALWSIGSIGLIYVASYGHAKFIWKILTWSPWVPLSKLQYGVGAVQMAWCANPSHQRSNSPPLLGKC
;
A
#
# COMPACT_ATOMS: atom_id res chain seq x y z
N MET A 1 2.45 18.70 2.98
CA MET A 1 2.75 18.33 1.57
C MET A 1 1.91 17.10 1.27
N THR A 2 1.11 17.06 0.20
CA THR A 2 0.04 16.06 0.04
C THR A 2 0.45 14.82 -0.74
N HIS A 3 1.50 14.90 -1.56
CA HIS A 3 1.97 13.77 -2.38
C HIS A 3 3.31 13.17 -1.93
N ALA A 4 4.15 13.89 -1.18
CA ALA A 4 5.49 13.43 -0.76
C ALA A 4 5.53 12.71 0.61
N TRP A 5 4.40 12.63 1.30
CA TRP A 5 4.29 12.04 2.65
C TRP A 5 4.64 10.55 2.70
N TYR A 6 4.62 9.84 1.57
CA TYR A 6 5.00 8.43 1.52
C TYR A 6 6.52 8.25 1.62
N LEU A 7 7.33 9.24 1.23
CA LEU A 7 8.78 9.11 1.18
C LEU A 7 9.40 8.81 2.56
N PRO A 8 9.04 9.51 3.67
CA PRO A 8 9.48 9.14 5.02
C PRO A 8 8.99 7.75 5.45
N CYS A 9 7.78 7.35 5.03
CA CYS A 9 7.25 6.03 5.34
C CYS A 9 8.12 4.93 4.71
N ASP A 10 8.52 5.11 3.46
CA ASP A 10 9.34 4.15 2.71
C ASP A 10 10.73 4.00 3.34
N PHE A 11 11.33 5.09 3.83
CA PHE A 11 12.59 5.03 4.59
C PHE A 11 12.44 4.18 5.87
N HIS A 12 11.36 4.37 6.65
CA HIS A 12 11.11 3.57 7.84
C HIS A 12 10.95 2.08 7.49
N TYR A 13 10.20 1.77 6.43
CA TYR A 13 10.02 0.39 5.99
C TYR A 13 11.32 -0.23 5.51
N PHE A 14 12.16 0.52 4.81
CA PHE A 14 13.46 0.04 4.34
C PHE A 14 14.37 -0.37 5.50
N ILE A 15 14.46 0.46 6.56
CA ILE A 15 15.25 0.14 7.75
C ILE A 15 14.73 -1.15 8.42
N ILE A 16 13.40 -1.27 8.56
CA ILE A 16 12.76 -2.46 9.14
C ILE A 16 13.02 -3.70 8.26
N ALA A 17 12.89 -3.58 6.94
CA ALA A 17 13.18 -4.65 5.98
C ALA A 17 14.61 -5.16 6.11
N VAL A 18 15.59 -4.26 6.15
CA VAL A 18 16.99 -4.64 6.30
C VAL A 18 17.20 -5.41 7.60
N GLY A 19 16.63 -4.93 8.71
CA GLY A 19 16.68 -5.62 10.00
C GLY A 19 16.08 -7.03 9.95
N ILE A 20 14.88 -7.17 9.38
CA ILE A 20 14.21 -8.47 9.24
C ILE A 20 15.01 -9.40 8.32
N CYS A 21 15.54 -8.91 7.20
CA CYS A 21 16.37 -9.70 6.29
C CYS A 21 17.63 -10.25 6.98
N ILE A 22 18.31 -9.42 7.78
CA ILE A 22 19.48 -9.85 8.58
C ILE A 22 19.04 -10.92 9.60
N LEU A 23 17.89 -10.73 10.26
CA LEU A 23 17.37 -11.68 11.23
C LEU A 23 17.01 -13.02 10.59
N ILE A 24 16.37 -13.02 9.41
CA ILE A 24 16.08 -14.23 8.63
C ILE A 24 17.38 -14.95 8.22
N LYS A 25 18.44 -14.19 7.88
CA LYS A 25 19.74 -14.77 7.53
C LYS A 25 20.41 -15.43 8.72
N LYS A 26 20.33 -14.83 9.91
CA LYS A 26 20.87 -15.40 11.16
C LYS A 26 20.04 -16.60 11.62
N GLU A 27 18.75 -16.39 11.84
CA GLU A 27 17.82 -17.38 12.38
C GLU A 27 16.48 -17.34 11.66
N LYS A 28 16.25 -18.34 10.80
CA LYS A 28 15.08 -18.37 9.90
C LYS A 28 13.75 -18.35 10.66
N LYS A 29 13.65 -19.11 11.76
CA LYS A 29 12.41 -19.21 12.54
C LYS A 29 12.07 -17.88 13.21
N ILE A 30 13.08 -17.24 13.81
CA ILE A 30 12.91 -15.96 14.52
C ILE A 30 12.60 -14.85 13.51
N GLY A 31 13.32 -14.79 12.39
CA GLY A 31 13.08 -13.79 11.34
C GLY A 31 11.70 -13.90 10.70
N LEU A 32 11.23 -15.12 10.40
CA LEU A 32 9.88 -15.32 9.85
C LEU A 32 8.79 -15.04 10.89
N SER A 33 9.00 -15.39 12.16
CA SER A 33 8.09 -15.05 13.24
C SER A 33 7.98 -13.54 13.43
N ALA A 34 9.12 -12.83 13.41
CA ALA A 34 9.17 -11.38 13.48
C ALA A 34 8.40 -10.73 12.31
N LEU A 35 8.61 -11.21 11.08
CA LEU A 35 7.88 -10.72 9.91
C LEU A 35 6.37 -10.97 9.98
N LEU A 36 5.95 -12.15 10.47
CA LEU A 36 4.55 -12.47 10.67
C LEU A 36 3.91 -11.57 11.73
N SER A 37 4.58 -11.40 12.88
CA SER A 37 4.12 -10.52 13.94
C SER A 37 3.99 -9.06 13.47
N ALA A 38 4.96 -8.56 12.71
CA ALA A 38 4.92 -7.21 12.14
C ALA A 38 3.75 -7.02 11.16
N THR A 39 3.44 -8.05 10.37
CA THR A 39 2.28 -8.05 9.46
C THR A 39 0.95 -8.03 10.22
N ILE A 40 0.84 -8.83 11.28
CA ILE A 40 -0.38 -8.87 12.11
C ILE A 40 -0.58 -7.51 12.80
N VAL A 41 0.48 -6.95 13.37
CA VAL A 41 0.43 -5.62 14.00
C VAL A 41 0.05 -4.55 12.98
N SER A 42 0.60 -4.57 11.77
CA SER A 42 0.26 -3.58 10.74
C SER A 42 -1.18 -3.69 10.22
N MET A 43 -1.79 -4.87 10.32
CA MET A 43 -3.22 -5.08 10.03
C MET A 43 -4.12 -4.67 11.21
N ALA A 44 -3.68 -4.93 12.43
CA ALA A 44 -4.44 -4.62 13.65
C ALA A 44 -4.54 -3.10 13.89
N ILE A 45 -3.49 -2.33 13.57
CA ILE A 45 -3.48 -0.87 13.75
C ILE A 45 -4.65 -0.17 13.01
N PRO A 46 -4.82 -0.32 11.67
CA PRO A 46 -5.94 0.30 10.97
C PRO A 46 -7.30 -0.27 11.40
N PHE A 47 -7.37 -1.53 11.84
CA PHE A 47 -8.59 -2.10 12.40
C PHE A 47 -9.00 -1.39 13.69
N ILE A 48 -8.08 -1.32 14.68
CA ILE A 48 -8.33 -0.69 15.98
C ILE A 48 -8.63 0.80 15.82
N LEU A 49 -7.88 1.51 14.96
CA LEU A 49 -8.12 2.92 14.69
C LEU A 49 -9.53 3.17 14.15
N THR A 50 -10.00 2.32 13.25
CA THR A 50 -11.34 2.44 12.68
C THR A 50 -12.44 2.19 13.71
N VAL A 51 -12.28 1.18 14.58
CA VAL A 51 -13.25 0.86 15.65
C VAL A 51 -13.31 1.96 16.71
N VAL A 52 -12.15 2.41 17.20
CA VAL A 52 -12.08 3.34 18.34
C VAL A 52 -12.48 4.75 17.92
N TYR A 53 -12.02 5.22 16.76
CA TYR A 53 -12.24 6.61 16.34
C TYR A 53 -13.44 6.79 15.40
N ARG A 54 -14.20 5.71 15.10
CA ARG A 54 -15.33 5.68 14.15
C ARG A 54 -15.02 6.45 12.86
N ARG A 55 -13.84 6.18 12.30
CA ARG A 55 -13.35 6.87 11.11
C ARG A 55 -13.72 6.12 9.83
N PRO A 56 -13.74 6.79 8.67
CA PRO A 56 -13.91 6.11 7.40
C PRO A 56 -12.75 5.12 7.17
N SER A 57 -13.11 3.94 6.67
CA SER A 57 -12.20 2.80 6.46
C SER A 57 -11.14 3.03 5.38
N MET A 58 -11.42 3.98 4.48
CA MET A 58 -10.55 4.47 3.42
C MET A 58 -10.53 6.00 3.46
N LEU A 59 -9.44 6.62 3.01
CA LEU A 59 -9.44 8.04 2.70
C LEU A 59 -10.41 8.28 1.53
N MET A 60 -11.59 8.84 1.81
CA MET A 60 -12.57 9.16 0.80
C MET A 60 -12.13 10.45 0.09
N PHE A 61 -11.94 10.38 -1.22
CA PHE A 61 -11.61 11.54 -2.05
C PHE A 61 -12.88 12.35 -2.37
N TYR A 62 -13.53 12.90 -1.36
CA TYR A 62 -14.63 13.85 -1.55
C TYR A 62 -14.10 15.21 -2.03
N THR A 63 -14.99 16.03 -2.58
CA THR A 63 -14.68 17.39 -3.06
C THR A 63 -14.03 18.25 -1.97
N ASP A 64 -14.41 18.07 -0.71
CA ASP A 64 -13.82 18.77 0.43
C ASP A 64 -12.36 18.36 0.70
N PHE A 65 -11.99 17.12 0.40
CA PHE A 65 -10.61 16.66 0.49
C PHE A 65 -9.75 17.25 -0.64
N LEU A 66 -10.33 17.51 -1.81
CA LEU A 66 -9.62 18.11 -2.95
C LEU A 66 -9.33 19.60 -2.74
N THR A 67 -10.17 20.31 -1.98
CA THR A 67 -10.00 21.74 -1.69
C THR A 67 -9.04 22.02 -0.52
N ALA A 68 -9.05 21.19 0.54
CA ALA A 68 -8.20 21.38 1.71
C ALA A 68 -7.64 20.06 2.31
N PRO A 69 -6.80 19.31 1.58
CA PRO A 69 -6.33 17.98 1.99
C PRO A 69 -5.50 17.96 3.28
N LYS A 70 -4.92 19.10 3.71
CA LYS A 70 -4.10 19.20 4.93
C LYS A 70 -4.92 19.45 6.21
N SER A 71 -6.15 19.96 6.11
CA SER A 71 -7.00 20.23 7.28
C SER A 71 -7.88 19.04 7.66
N HIS A 72 -8.01 18.05 6.78
CA HIS A 72 -8.77 16.84 7.05
C HIS A 72 -8.03 15.94 8.03
N ALA A 73 -8.61 15.78 9.21
CA ALA A 73 -8.08 14.95 10.29
C ALA A 73 -7.77 13.52 9.83
N ASP A 74 -8.54 12.98 8.88
CA ASP A 74 -8.38 11.63 8.34
C ASP A 74 -7.09 11.47 7.51
N PHE A 75 -6.65 12.53 6.83
CA PHE A 75 -5.39 12.52 6.09
C PHE A 75 -4.18 12.52 7.02
N LEU A 76 -4.22 13.35 8.07
CA LEU A 76 -3.11 13.49 9.01
C LEU A 76 -3.00 12.30 9.98
N LEU A 77 -4.13 11.79 10.48
CA LEU A 77 -4.14 10.79 11.55
C LEU A 77 -4.16 9.35 11.03
N THR A 78 -4.78 9.09 9.87
CA THR A 78 -5.03 7.74 9.37
C THR A 78 -4.23 7.46 8.10
N TYR A 79 -4.15 8.42 7.19
CA TYR A 79 -3.50 8.22 5.90
C TYR A 79 -1.98 8.43 5.95
N SER A 80 -1.51 9.50 6.61
CA SER A 80 -0.09 9.87 6.63
C SER A 80 0.80 9.01 7.54
N LYS A 81 0.23 8.18 8.42
CA LYS A 81 1.01 7.38 9.37
C LYS A 81 1.56 6.11 8.72
N SER A 82 2.87 5.91 8.85
CA SER A 82 3.58 4.72 8.38
C SER A 82 2.98 3.41 8.91
N HIS A 83 2.66 3.35 10.19
CA HIS A 83 2.20 2.09 10.79
C HIS A 83 0.85 1.59 10.25
N ALA A 84 0.01 2.47 9.71
CA ALA A 84 -1.27 2.10 9.10
C ALA A 84 -1.14 1.57 7.66
N ARG A 85 0.05 1.66 7.05
CA ARG A 85 0.27 1.27 5.63
C ARG A 85 1.38 0.24 5.42
N ALA A 86 1.98 -0.31 6.47
CA ALA A 86 3.12 -1.21 6.37
C ALA A 86 2.75 -2.63 5.85
N THR A 87 1.49 -3.04 5.96
CA THR A 87 0.99 -4.38 5.55
C THR A 87 1.42 -4.85 4.16
N PRO A 88 1.20 -4.09 3.06
CA PRO A 88 1.65 -4.48 1.73
C PRO A 88 3.16 -4.72 1.64
N TYR A 89 3.94 -3.97 2.40
CA TYR A 89 5.40 -4.06 2.38
C TYR A 89 5.89 -5.38 3.00
N PHE A 90 5.33 -5.76 4.17
CA PHE A 90 5.67 -7.03 4.82
C PHE A 90 5.19 -8.25 4.01
N ILE A 91 4.00 -8.16 3.41
CA ILE A 91 3.50 -9.19 2.48
C ILE A 91 4.45 -9.32 1.29
N GLY A 92 4.90 -8.20 0.71
CA GLY A 92 5.93 -8.15 -0.33
C GLY A 92 7.23 -8.87 0.07
N MET A 93 7.66 -8.68 1.31
CA MET A 93 8.86 -9.32 1.86
C MET A 93 8.73 -10.84 1.94
N PHE A 94 7.55 -11.37 2.29
CA PHE A 94 7.27 -12.80 2.18
C PHE A 94 7.39 -13.30 0.74
N GLY A 95 6.85 -12.55 -0.22
CA GLY A 95 6.98 -12.85 -1.66
C GLY A 95 8.44 -12.86 -2.11
N GLY A 96 9.23 -11.87 -1.69
CA GLY A 96 10.67 -11.80 -1.97
C GLY A 96 11.47 -12.94 -1.34
N TYR A 97 11.16 -13.31 -0.09
CA TYR A 97 11.78 -14.46 0.58
C TYR A 97 11.45 -15.77 -0.14
N LEU A 98 10.19 -15.96 -0.54
CA LEU A 98 9.76 -17.12 -1.32
C LEU A 98 10.53 -17.17 -2.64
N TYR A 99 10.58 -16.07 -3.38
CA TYR A 99 11.35 -15.94 -4.62
C TYR A 99 12.83 -16.30 -4.42
N TYR A 100 13.47 -15.77 -3.39
CA TYR A 100 14.87 -16.08 -3.06
C TYR A 100 15.10 -17.58 -2.80
N ARG A 101 14.16 -18.26 -2.12
CA ARG A 101 14.24 -19.70 -1.84
C ARG A 101 14.07 -20.59 -3.07
N MET A 102 13.39 -20.09 -4.09
CA MET A 102 13.12 -20.81 -5.34
C MET A 102 14.12 -20.48 -6.44
N LYS A 103 14.82 -19.34 -6.32
CA LYS A 103 15.90 -18.95 -7.23
C LYS A 103 16.96 -20.06 -7.28
N GLY A 104 17.17 -20.60 -8.49
CA GLY A 104 18.14 -21.68 -8.74
C GLY A 104 17.57 -23.10 -8.68
N LYS A 105 16.28 -23.28 -8.35
CA LYS A 105 15.58 -24.56 -8.54
C LYS A 105 14.83 -24.53 -9.86
N ASN A 106 14.90 -25.60 -10.66
CA ASN A 106 14.10 -25.79 -11.89
C ASN A 106 12.62 -26.08 -11.56
N TYR A 107 12.03 -25.29 -10.66
CA TYR A 107 10.67 -25.47 -10.19
C TYR A 107 9.71 -24.82 -11.17
N HIS A 108 8.86 -25.64 -11.78
CA HIS A 108 7.80 -25.19 -12.68
C HIS A 108 6.44 -25.50 -12.08
N VAL A 109 5.58 -24.49 -11.98
CA VAL A 109 4.22 -24.66 -11.47
C VAL A 109 3.35 -25.26 -12.57
N CYS A 110 2.72 -26.41 -12.34
CA CYS A 110 1.79 -27.04 -13.29
C CYS A 110 0.69 -26.07 -13.76
N ARG A 111 0.23 -26.22 -15.02
CA ARG A 111 -0.76 -25.34 -15.66
C ARG A 111 -2.03 -25.14 -14.82
N ILE A 112 -2.55 -26.20 -14.20
CA ILE A 112 -3.75 -26.14 -13.35
C ILE A 112 -3.50 -25.28 -12.10
N LYS A 113 -2.39 -25.53 -11.40
CA LYS A 113 -2.00 -24.74 -10.22
C LYS A 113 -1.76 -23.27 -10.57
N SER A 114 -1.13 -23.02 -11.72
CA SER A 114 -0.90 -21.66 -12.24
C SER A 114 -2.22 -20.94 -12.50
N ALA A 115 -3.21 -21.61 -13.11
CA ALA A 115 -4.53 -21.03 -13.38
C ALA A 115 -5.29 -20.74 -12.08
N LEU A 116 -5.26 -21.67 -11.10
CA LEU A 116 -5.88 -21.46 -9.80
C LEU A 116 -5.26 -20.27 -9.06
N ILE A 117 -3.93 -20.17 -9.01
CA ILE A 117 -3.26 -19.03 -8.35
C ILE A 117 -3.65 -17.71 -9.02
N VAL A 118 -3.71 -17.66 -10.36
CA VAL A 118 -4.16 -16.46 -11.09
C VAL A 118 -5.60 -16.12 -10.75
N PHE A 119 -6.51 -17.11 -10.77
CA PHE A 119 -7.91 -16.92 -10.42
C PHE A 119 -8.07 -16.36 -9.01
N PHE A 120 -7.46 -16.99 -8.00
CA PHE A 120 -7.50 -16.49 -6.62
C PHE A 120 -6.85 -15.12 -6.46
N SER A 121 -5.78 -14.83 -7.22
CA SER A 121 -5.12 -13.53 -7.18
C SER A 121 -6.02 -12.41 -7.73
N LEU A 122 -6.65 -12.65 -8.88
CA LEU A 122 -7.62 -11.73 -9.48
C LEU A 122 -8.85 -11.57 -8.60
N ALA A 123 -9.38 -12.66 -8.04
CA ALA A 123 -10.50 -12.62 -7.12
C ALA A 123 -10.17 -11.80 -5.85
N SER A 124 -8.96 -11.93 -5.30
CA SER A 124 -8.50 -11.16 -4.14
C SER A 124 -8.39 -9.67 -4.44
N ILE A 125 -7.82 -9.32 -5.61
CA ILE A 125 -7.74 -7.93 -6.07
C ILE A 125 -9.14 -7.36 -6.30
N ALA A 126 -10.00 -8.08 -7.03
CA ALA A 126 -11.37 -7.67 -7.29
C ALA A 126 -12.16 -7.48 -5.99
N ALA A 127 -12.07 -8.43 -5.04
CA ALA A 127 -12.71 -8.32 -3.73
C ALA A 127 -12.26 -7.05 -3.00
N SER A 128 -10.95 -6.73 -3.01
CA SER A 128 -10.45 -5.51 -2.34
C SER A 128 -10.97 -4.21 -2.95
N VAL A 129 -11.27 -4.20 -4.25
CA VAL A 129 -11.82 -3.02 -4.97
C VAL A 129 -13.33 -2.93 -4.81
N LEU A 130 -14.05 -4.04 -5.06
CA LEU A 130 -15.51 -4.09 -5.03
C LEU A 130 -16.06 -3.87 -3.61
N THR A 131 -15.38 -4.36 -2.58
CA THR A 131 -15.78 -4.05 -1.20
C THR A 131 -15.52 -2.58 -0.85
N GLY A 132 -14.60 -1.91 -1.56
CA GLY A 132 -14.38 -0.48 -1.41
C GLY A 132 -15.49 0.39 -1.98
N SER A 133 -16.13 -0.02 -3.09
CA SER A 133 -17.18 0.78 -3.72
C SER A 133 -18.44 0.93 -2.87
N VAL A 134 -18.72 -0.04 -1.99
CA VAL A 134 -19.86 0.02 -1.05
C VAL A 134 -19.73 1.24 -0.12
N PHE A 135 -18.51 1.58 0.30
CA PHE A 135 -18.27 2.72 1.18
C PHE A 135 -18.37 4.08 0.48
N TYR A 136 -18.45 4.12 -0.86
CA TYR A 136 -18.66 5.36 -1.61
C TYR A 136 -20.15 5.72 -1.77
N ASP A 137 -21.07 4.79 -1.47
CA ASP A 137 -22.51 5.05 -1.54
C ASP A 137 -22.97 5.93 -0.36
N PRO A 138 -23.52 7.14 -0.61
CA PRO A 138 -23.99 8.04 0.45
C PRO A 138 -25.18 7.50 1.25
N TYR A 139 -25.89 6.48 0.75
CA TYR A 139 -27.03 5.88 1.44
C TYR A 139 -26.67 4.67 2.32
N HIS A 140 -25.39 4.24 2.31
CA HIS A 140 -24.95 3.10 3.11
C HIS A 140 -24.80 3.49 4.60
N PRO A 141 -25.52 2.85 5.53
CA PRO A 141 -25.38 3.15 6.95
C PRO A 141 -23.99 2.76 7.46
N TYR A 142 -23.32 3.67 8.16
CA TYR A 142 -21.98 3.40 8.70
C TYR A 142 -22.03 2.30 9.77
N ASN A 143 -21.47 1.13 9.43
CA ASN A 143 -21.22 0.06 10.38
C ASN A 143 -19.72 0.02 10.77
N PRO A 144 -19.37 0.24 12.05
CA PRO A 144 -17.97 0.30 12.48
C PRO A 144 -17.22 -1.03 12.29
N TYR A 145 -17.91 -2.16 12.38
CA TYR A 145 -17.27 -3.48 12.19
C TYR A 145 -16.96 -3.75 10.72
N GLU A 146 -17.87 -3.37 9.82
CA GLU A 146 -17.68 -3.47 8.37
C GLU A 146 -16.54 -2.54 7.90
N ALA A 147 -16.53 -1.30 8.39
CA ALA A 147 -15.47 -0.35 8.12
C ALA A 147 -14.11 -0.85 8.63
N ALA A 148 -14.05 -1.38 9.86
CA ALA A 148 -12.79 -1.85 10.45
C ALA A 148 -12.22 -3.08 9.74
N THR A 149 -13.07 -4.04 9.42
CA THR A 149 -12.68 -5.23 8.64
C THR A 149 -12.18 -4.83 7.27
N TYR A 150 -12.85 -3.92 6.57
CA TYR A 150 -12.34 -3.40 5.31
C TYR A 150 -10.98 -2.72 5.49
N ALA A 151 -10.85 -1.79 6.44
CA ALA A 151 -9.62 -1.02 6.70
C ALA A 151 -8.39 -1.91 6.96
N GLY A 152 -8.55 -2.99 7.72
CA GLY A 152 -7.47 -3.93 8.04
C GLY A 152 -7.09 -4.86 6.89
N PHE A 153 -8.07 -5.36 6.13
CA PHE A 153 -7.84 -6.48 5.19
C PHE A 153 -7.69 -6.06 3.73
N HIS A 154 -8.29 -4.94 3.27
CA HIS A 154 -8.27 -4.59 1.84
C HIS A 154 -6.85 -4.49 1.26
N ARG A 155 -5.91 -3.90 2.02
CA ARG A 155 -4.51 -3.77 1.61
C ARG A 155 -3.79 -5.11 1.59
N ALA A 156 -4.12 -5.99 2.53
CA ALA A 156 -3.56 -7.33 2.57
C ALA A 156 -4.02 -8.15 1.36
N LEU A 157 -5.33 -8.13 1.06
CA LEU A 157 -5.91 -8.81 -0.10
C LEU A 157 -5.32 -8.32 -1.43
N TRP A 158 -5.19 -7.00 -1.60
CA TRP A 158 -4.53 -6.43 -2.77
C TRP A 158 -3.10 -6.94 -2.93
N SER A 159 -2.34 -6.99 -1.83
CA SER A 159 -0.92 -7.36 -1.84
C SER A 159 -0.71 -8.86 -2.09
N ILE A 160 -1.53 -9.70 -1.47
CA ILE A 160 -1.50 -11.16 -1.68
C ILE A 160 -1.81 -11.47 -3.15
N GLY A 161 -2.85 -10.85 -3.72
CA GLY A 161 -3.17 -11.03 -5.13
C GLY A 161 -2.04 -10.53 -6.05
N SER A 162 -1.44 -9.39 -5.75
CA SER A 162 -0.31 -8.86 -6.51
C SER A 162 0.90 -9.81 -6.52
N ILE A 163 1.26 -10.38 -5.36
CA ILE A 163 2.36 -11.34 -5.26
C ILE A 163 2.03 -12.64 -5.98
N GLY A 164 0.80 -13.13 -5.89
CA GLY A 164 0.36 -14.33 -6.61
C GLY A 164 0.50 -14.18 -8.13
N LEU A 165 0.15 -13.01 -8.68
CA LEU A 165 0.37 -12.69 -10.09
C LEU A 165 1.85 -12.66 -10.46
N ILE A 166 2.69 -12.00 -9.65
CA ILE A 166 4.15 -11.94 -9.88
C ILE A 166 4.78 -13.34 -9.79
N TYR A 167 4.32 -14.17 -8.86
CA TYR A 167 4.79 -15.54 -8.67
C TYR A 167 4.49 -16.41 -9.89
N VAL A 168 3.26 -16.35 -10.40
CA VAL A 168 2.87 -17.06 -11.63
C VAL A 168 3.56 -16.50 -12.86
N ALA A 169 3.78 -15.19 -12.94
CA ALA A 169 4.54 -14.59 -14.03
C ALA A 169 6.00 -15.09 -14.04
N SER A 170 6.58 -15.34 -12.87
CA SER A 170 8.00 -15.76 -12.74
C SER A 170 8.22 -17.27 -12.92
N TYR A 171 7.33 -18.12 -12.41
CA TYR A 171 7.52 -19.59 -12.35
C TYR A 171 6.37 -20.41 -12.96
N GLY A 172 5.32 -19.75 -13.44
CA GLY A 172 4.13 -20.38 -13.99
C GLY A 172 4.11 -20.43 -15.52
N HIS A 173 3.02 -20.97 -16.05
CA HIS A 173 2.81 -21.14 -17.50
C HIS A 173 2.11 -19.94 -18.14
N ALA A 174 1.86 -18.86 -17.38
CA ALA A 174 1.11 -17.70 -17.85
C ALA A 174 2.00 -16.70 -18.61
N LYS A 175 2.51 -17.12 -19.78
CA LYS A 175 3.35 -16.27 -20.65
C LYS A 175 2.68 -14.94 -21.03
N PHE A 176 1.36 -14.91 -21.09
CA PHE A 176 0.58 -13.70 -21.34
C PHE A 176 0.77 -12.64 -20.25
N ILE A 177 0.70 -13.04 -18.97
CA ILE A 177 0.86 -12.13 -17.83
C ILE A 177 2.27 -11.55 -17.83
N TRP A 178 3.29 -12.38 -18.08
CA TRP A 178 4.68 -11.94 -18.19
C TRP A 178 4.87 -10.89 -19.30
N LYS A 179 4.25 -11.10 -20.48
CA LYS A 179 4.33 -10.17 -21.61
C LYS A 179 3.71 -8.80 -21.28
N ILE A 180 2.58 -8.79 -20.56
CA ILE A 180 1.94 -7.55 -20.11
C ILE A 180 2.82 -6.84 -19.09
N LEU A 181 3.35 -7.57 -18.09
CA LEU A 181 4.15 -6.97 -17.01
C LEU A 181 5.47 -6.38 -17.51
N THR A 182 6.08 -7.00 -18.52
CA THR A 182 7.38 -6.59 -19.07
C THR A 182 7.24 -5.67 -20.29
N TRP A 183 6.05 -5.12 -20.51
CA TRP A 183 5.78 -4.35 -21.72
C TRP A 183 6.53 -2.99 -21.70
N SER A 184 7.27 -2.69 -22.77
CA SER A 184 8.13 -1.50 -22.88
C SER A 184 7.44 -0.16 -22.58
N PRO A 185 6.17 0.08 -22.98
CA PRO A 185 5.46 1.32 -22.66
C PRO A 185 5.28 1.61 -21.16
N TRP A 186 5.37 0.61 -20.28
CA TRP A 186 5.34 0.84 -18.83
C TRP A 186 6.58 1.59 -18.32
N VAL A 187 7.72 1.49 -19.04
CA VAL A 187 8.98 2.13 -18.66
C VAL A 187 8.89 3.66 -18.75
N PRO A 188 8.51 4.30 -19.88
CA PRO A 188 8.34 5.75 -19.92
C PRO A 188 7.20 6.22 -19.01
N LEU A 189 6.12 5.45 -18.85
CA LEU A 189 5.00 5.82 -17.98
C LEU A 189 5.42 5.87 -16.50
N SER A 190 6.21 4.91 -16.04
CA SER A 190 6.74 4.90 -14.66
C SER A 190 7.67 6.10 -14.39
N LYS A 191 8.48 6.50 -15.38
CA LYS A 191 9.34 7.69 -15.29
C LYS A 191 8.53 8.99 -15.27
N LEU A 192 7.45 9.06 -16.04
CA LEU A 192 6.56 10.22 -16.06
C LEU A 192 5.89 10.45 -14.70
N GLN A 193 5.36 9.38 -14.09
CA GLN A 193 4.77 9.42 -12.75
C GLN A 193 5.75 9.99 -11.72
N TYR A 194 7.01 9.58 -11.76
CA TYR A 194 8.06 10.12 -10.90
C TYR A 194 8.34 11.61 -11.17
N GLY A 195 8.43 11.99 -12.45
CA GLY A 195 8.67 13.37 -12.87
C GLY A 195 7.57 14.33 -12.40
N VAL A 196 6.30 13.95 -12.55
CA VAL A 196 5.15 14.76 -12.07
C VAL A 196 5.22 14.97 -10.56
N GLY A 197 5.53 13.91 -9.80
CA GLY A 197 5.71 14.02 -8.35
C GLY A 197 6.84 14.98 -7.96
N ALA A 198 7.97 14.94 -8.68
CA ALA A 198 9.11 15.81 -8.44
C ALA A 198 8.83 17.28 -8.75
N VAL A 199 8.13 17.58 -9.85
CA VAL A 199 7.75 18.94 -10.22
C VAL A 199 6.81 19.55 -9.18
N GLN A 200 5.82 18.78 -8.70
CA GLN A 200 4.92 19.25 -7.64
C GLN A 200 5.68 19.60 -6.35
N MET A 201 6.73 18.84 -6.00
CA MET A 201 7.59 19.14 -4.86
C MET A 201 8.38 20.44 -5.06
N ALA A 202 8.99 20.63 -6.23
CA ALA A 202 9.74 21.84 -6.55
C ALA A 202 8.85 23.09 -6.53
N TRP A 203 7.63 22.99 -7.05
CA TRP A 203 6.67 24.08 -7.08
C TRP A 203 6.22 24.50 -5.66
N CYS A 204 5.96 23.53 -4.77
CA CYS A 204 5.58 23.78 -3.38
C CYS A 204 6.73 24.27 -2.48
N ALA A 205 7.99 24.03 -2.87
CA ALA A 205 9.19 24.44 -2.13
C ALA A 205 9.64 25.87 -2.49
N ASN A 206 9.07 26.49 -3.52
CA ASN A 206 9.42 27.84 -3.93
C ASN A 206 8.91 28.89 -2.91
N PRO A 207 9.80 29.64 -2.23
CA PRO A 207 9.41 30.56 -1.15
C PRO A 207 8.57 31.77 -1.61
N SER A 208 8.54 32.10 -2.90
CA SER A 208 7.67 33.15 -3.44
C SER A 208 6.18 32.83 -3.34
N HIS A 209 5.79 31.55 -3.47
CA HIS A 209 4.40 31.12 -3.39
C HIS A 209 3.91 30.84 -1.97
N GLN A 210 4.80 30.51 -1.03
CA GLN A 210 4.39 30.35 0.39
C GLN A 210 4.04 31.69 1.05
N ARG A 211 4.63 32.79 0.56
CA ARG A 211 4.38 34.15 1.07
C ARG A 211 3.01 34.73 0.67
N SER A 212 2.38 34.24 -0.40
CA SER A 212 1.06 34.72 -0.84
C SER A 212 -0.12 34.02 -0.15
N ASN A 213 0.11 32.87 0.51
CA ASN A 213 -0.94 32.04 1.11
C ASN A 213 -0.85 31.94 2.64
N SER A 214 0.04 32.70 3.28
CA SER A 214 0.03 32.89 4.73
C SER A 214 -1.05 33.91 5.10
N PRO A 215 -2.03 33.58 5.98
CA PRO A 215 -2.96 34.59 6.48
C PRO A 215 -2.17 35.68 7.21
N PRO A 216 -2.57 36.96 7.11
CA PRO A 216 -1.87 38.03 7.80
C PRO A 216 -1.85 37.71 9.30
N LEU A 217 -0.65 37.70 9.87
CA LEU A 217 -0.47 37.70 11.31
C LEU A 217 -1.24 38.90 11.84
N LEU A 218 -2.37 38.65 12.51
CA LEU A 218 -3.07 39.62 13.33
C LEU A 218 -2.06 40.12 14.36
N GLY A 219 -1.51 41.30 14.06
CA GLY A 219 -0.72 42.07 14.99
C GLY A 219 -1.55 42.30 16.24
N LYS A 220 -1.03 41.79 17.36
CA LYS A 220 -1.40 42.29 18.68
C LYS A 220 -0.99 43.77 18.73
N CYS A 221 -1.97 44.65 18.68
CA CYS A 221 -1.99 45.89 19.44
C CYS A 221 -3.23 45.82 20.32
#